data_AF-A0A928ZCW7-F1
#
_entry.id   AF-A0A928ZCW7-F1
#
_cell.length_a   1.000
_cell.length_b   1.000
_cell.length_c   1.000
_cell.angle_alpha   90.00
_cell.angle_beta   90.00
_cell.angle_gamma   90.00
#
_symmetry.space_group_name_H-M   'P 1'
#
loop_
_entity.id
_entity.type
_entity.pdbx_description
1 polymer ?
#
loop_
_entity_poly.entity_id
_entity_poly.type
_entity_poly.pdbx_seq_one_letter_code
_entity_poly.pdbx_strand_id
1 'polypeptide(L)' 'MPKLLRLEPHLTTEELKQRYRNSCDPVERSHYQIIWLLASGQTVAEVSSITSYSTKWIYQAR' A
#
# COMPACT_ATOMS: atom_id res chain seq x y z
N MET A 1 2.52 13.67 -13.53
CA MET A 1 3.47 13.21 -12.50
C MET A 1 2.69 12.43 -11.46
N PRO A 2 2.98 11.14 -11.22
CA PRO A 2 2.27 10.39 -10.19
C PRO A 2 2.62 11.01 -8.83
N LYS A 3 1.60 11.33 -8.02
CA LYS A 3 1.81 11.77 -6.65
C LYS A 3 2.37 10.58 -5.87
N LEU A 4 3.68 10.57 -5.66
CA LEU A 4 4.32 9.67 -4.71
C LEU A 4 3.63 9.90 -3.37
N LEU A 5 3.01 8.85 -2.82
CA LEU A 5 2.53 8.86 -1.43
C LEU A 5 3.75 9.15 -0.56
N ARG A 6 3.86 10.40 -0.07
CA ARG A 6 4.79 10.72 0.99
C ARG A 6 4.22 10.08 2.24
N LEU A 7 4.68 8.87 2.50
CA LEU A 7 4.53 8.25 3.81
C LEU A 7 5.13 9.22 4.80
N GLU A 8 4.32 9.62 5.77
CA GLU A 8 4.84 10.44 6.84
C GLU A 8 6.06 9.72 7.44
N PRO A 9 7.16 10.43 7.73
CA PRO A 9 8.45 9.83 8.10
C PRO A 9 8.41 8.98 9.37
N HIS A 10 7.28 8.98 10.09
CA HIS A 10 7.05 8.18 11.27
C HIS A 10 6.57 6.74 10.98
N LEU A 11 6.28 6.38 9.71
CA LEU A 11 5.85 5.03 9.38
C LEU A 11 6.84 4.37 8.41
N THR A 12 7.70 3.51 8.97
CA THR A 12 8.66 2.76 8.17
C THR A 12 7.98 1.64 7.39
N THR A 13 8.59 1.22 6.28
CA THR A 13 8.14 0.08 5.46
C THR A 13 7.97 -1.20 6.29
N GLU A 14 8.76 -1.38 7.34
CA GLU A 14 8.66 -2.54 8.23
C GLU A 14 7.46 -2.46 9.18
N GLU A 15 7.10 -1.27 9.68
CA GLU A 15 5.88 -1.08 10.47
C GLU A 15 4.61 -1.32 9.63
N LEU A 16 4.60 -0.89 8.37
CA LEU A 16 3.52 -1.20 7.42
C LEU A 16 3.35 -2.71 7.23
N LYS A 17 4.45 -3.43 7.08
CA LYS A 17 4.45 -4.90 6.97
C LYS A 17 3.96 -5.57 8.25
N GLN A 18 4.36 -5.08 9.42
CA GLN A 18 3.86 -5.60 10.70
C GLN A 18 2.35 -5.35 10.85
N ARG A 19 1.86 -4.15 10.52
CA ARG A 19 0.42 -3.83 10.53
C ARG A 19 -0.37 -4.68 9.53
N TYR A 20 0.16 -4.88 8.31
CA TYR A 20 -0.42 -5.81 7.33
C TYR A 20 -0.56 -7.23 7.88
N ARG A 21 0.46 -7.74 8.59
CA ARG A 21 0.44 -9.09 9.17
C ARG A 21 -0.51 -9.19 10.36
N ASN A 22 -0.54 -8.18 11.21
CA ASN A 22 -1.34 -8.13 12.44
C ASN A 22 -2.80 -7.71 12.20
N SER A 23 -3.13 -7.12 11.05
CA SER A 23 -4.49 -6.75 10.72
C SER A 23 -5.36 -7.99 10.51
N CYS A 24 -6.44 -8.08 11.28
CA CYS A 24 -7.50 -9.07 11.09
C CYS A 24 -8.55 -8.60 10.09
N ASP A 25 -8.70 -7.30 9.89
CA ASP A 25 -9.64 -6.76 8.92
C ASP A 25 -9.06 -6.93 7.51
N PRO A 26 -9.77 -7.60 6.59
CA PRO A 26 -9.32 -7.84 5.23
C PRO A 26 -9.19 -6.55 4.41
N VAL A 27 -9.98 -5.51 4.69
CA VAL A 27 -9.91 -4.20 4.04
C VAL A 27 -8.67 -3.45 4.52
N GLU A 28 -8.44 -3.37 5.83
CA GLU A 28 -7.24 -2.73 6.38
C GLU A 28 -5.97 -3.46 5.93
N ARG A 29 -5.99 -4.80 5.90
CA ARG A 29 -4.87 -5.60 5.41
C ARG A 29 -4.52 -5.23 3.97
N SER A 30 -5.50 -5.13 3.09
CA SER A 30 -5.26 -4.76 1.68
C SER A 30 -4.74 -3.32 1.55
N HIS A 31 -5.23 -2.39 2.37
CA HIS A 31 -4.67 -1.03 2.44
C HIS A 31 -3.20 -1.04 2.85
N TYR A 32 -2.85 -1.69 3.96
CA TYR A 32 -1.45 -1.78 4.41
C TYR A 32 -0.55 -2.47 3.39
N GLN A 33 -1.04 -3.50 2.68
CA GLN A 33 -0.30 -4.17 1.62
C GLN A 33 -0.01 -3.24 0.44
N ILE A 34 -1.01 -2.50 -0.04
CA ILE A 34 -0.86 -1.55 -1.15
C ILE A 34 0.12 -0.44 -0.75
N ILE A 35 -0.06 0.13 0.43
CA ILE A 35 0.80 1.21 0.95
C ILE A 35 2.25 0.71 1.11
N TRP A 36 2.45 -0.52 1.60
CA TRP A 36 3.77 -1.15 1.72
C TRP A 36 4.47 -1.36 0.37
N LEU A 37 3.74 -1.81 -0.65
CA LEU A 37 4.30 -2.01 -2.00
C LEU A 37 4.70 -0.66 -2.63
N LEU A 38 3.87 0.37 -2.47
CA LEU A 38 4.18 1.73 -2.92
C LEU A 38 5.35 2.34 -2.13
N ALA A 39 5.43 2.10 -0.82
CA ALA A 39 6.56 2.48 0.04
C ALA A 39 7.89 1.89 -0.42
N SER A 40 7.83 0.64 -0.91
CA SER A 40 8.98 -0.12 -1.38
C SER A 40 9.46 0.34 -2.76
N GLY A 41 8.84 1.37 -3.34
CA GLY A 41 9.22 1.97 -4.62
C GLY A 41 8.51 1.38 -5.83
N GLN A 42 7.54 0.48 -5.65
CA GLN A 42 6.77 -0.08 -6.76
C GLN A 42 5.79 0.95 -7.31
N THR A 43 5.55 0.89 -8.62
CA THR A 43 4.56 1.73 -9.28
C THR A 43 3.14 1.21 -9.07
N VAL A 44 2.14 2.09 -9.17
CA VAL A 44 0.71 1.71 -9.07
C VAL A 44 0.33 0.59 -10.04
N ALA A 45 0.97 0.53 -11.22
CA ALA A 45 0.75 -0.52 -12.21
C ALA A 45 1.28 -1.88 -11.74
N GLU A 46 2.49 -1.91 -11.18
CA GLU A 46 3.08 -3.13 -10.60
C GLU A 46 2.27 -3.60 -9.39
N VAL A 47 1.91 -2.68 -8.50
CA VAL A 47 1.06 -3.00 -7.34
C VAL A 47 -0.27 -3.58 -7.78
N SER A 48 -0.93 -2.98 -8.79
CA SER A 48 -2.17 -3.50 -9.36
C SER A 48 -2.01 -4.91 -9.92
N SER A 49 -0.89 -5.20 -10.58
CA SER A 49 -0.59 -6.54 -11.10
C SER A 49 -0.29 -7.55 -9.99
N ILE A 50 0.38 -7.14 -8.91
CA ILE A 50 0.76 -8.00 -7.78
C ILE A 50 -0.45 -8.33 -6.90
N THR A 51 -1.30 -7.34 -6.62
CA THR A 51 -2.45 -7.52 -5.73
C THR A 51 -3.73 -7.87 -6.46
N SER A 52 -3.72 -7.88 -7.81
CA SER A 52 -4.92 -8.01 -8.65
C SER A 52 -6.01 -6.97 -8.35
N TYR A 53 -5.67 -5.90 -7.63
CA TYR A 53 -6.60 -4.79 -7.37
C TYR A 53 -6.55 -3.80 -8.53
N SER A 54 -7.71 -3.28 -8.91
CA SER A 54 -7.76 -2.23 -9.93
C SER A 54 -7.01 -0.98 -9.45
N THR A 55 -6.31 -0.31 -10.36
CA THR A 55 -5.61 0.96 -10.08
C THR A 55 -6.54 2.02 -9.46
N LYS A 56 -7.83 1.97 -9.80
CA LYS A 56 -8.88 2.82 -9.21
C LYS A 56 -9.06 2.60 -7.70
N TRP A 57 -8.93 1.36 -7.25
CA TRP A 57 -9.01 1.00 -5.83
C TRP A 57 -7.77 1.49 -5.07
N ILE A 58 -6.60 1.44 -5.71
CA ILE A 58 -5.34 1.99 -5.16
C ILE A 58 -5.43 3.51 -4.96
N TYR A 59 -6.15 4.24 -5.84
CA TYR A 59 -6.42 5.67 -5.66
C TYR A 59 -7.44 5.99 -4.54
N GLN A 60 -8.31 5.05 -4.19
CA GLN A 60 -9.31 5.21 -3.12
C GLN A 60 -8.78 4.88 -1.73
N ALA A 61 -7.70 4.10 -1.62
CA ALA A 61 -7.01 3.80 -0.37
C ALA A 61 -6.23 5.02 0.20
N ARG A 62 -6.69 6.24 -0.11
CA ARG A 62 -6.08 7.53 0.24
C ARG A 62 -6.65 8.09 1.53
#